data_AF-A0A017TJC7-F1
#
_entry.id   AF-A0A017TJC7-F1
#
_cell.length_a   1.000
_cell.length_b   1.000
_cell.length_c   1.000
_cell.angle_alpha   90.00
_cell.angle_beta   90.00
_cell.angle_gamma   90.00
#
_symmetry.space_group_name_H-M   'P 1'
#
loop_
_entity.id
_entity.type
_entity.pdbx_description
1 polymer ?
#
loop_
_entity_poly.entity_id
_entity_poly.type
_entity_poly.pdbx_seq_one_letter_code
_entity_poly.pdbx_strand_id
1 'polypeptide(L)'
;MSHPDRRSVPRSAIELSVEYKRLNTFFADYTRNISKGGTFIRTDRPLGLGTEFIFALRIRGLDEPLRIKGRVKWVVPPEETTTPERQPGMGIEFQWDSEDERLATEQVVERLMTSELGEVLAARLLGKKVDDLAR
;
A
#
# COMPACT_ATOMS: atom_id res chain seq x y z
N MET A 1 9.63 15.24 -45.55
CA MET A 1 10.70 14.77 -44.64
C MET A 1 10.05 14.31 -43.34
N SER A 2 10.00 13.00 -43.13
CA SER A 2 9.37 12.37 -41.96
C SER A 2 10.21 12.60 -40.72
N HIS A 3 9.62 13.15 -39.66
CA HIS A 3 10.26 13.20 -38.35
C HIS A 3 10.03 11.85 -37.66
N PRO A 4 11.11 11.22 -37.16
CA PRO A 4 11.06 9.85 -36.70
C PRO A 4 10.32 9.71 -35.38
N ASP A 5 9.45 8.70 -35.37
CA ASP A 5 9.03 7.87 -34.25
C ASP A 5 9.86 8.12 -32.96
N ARG A 6 9.25 8.90 -32.05
CA ARG A 6 9.71 8.98 -30.66
C ARG A 6 9.43 7.64 -30.02
N ARG A 7 10.43 6.76 -30.14
CA ARG A 7 10.64 5.53 -29.36
C ARG A 7 9.93 5.63 -28.02
N SER A 8 8.82 4.90 -27.92
CA SER A 8 8.15 4.56 -26.68
C SER A 8 9.14 3.86 -25.77
N VAL A 9 9.81 4.64 -24.92
CA VAL A 9 10.57 4.09 -23.79
C VAL A 9 9.55 3.28 -22.98
N PRO A 10 9.73 1.96 -22.78
CA PRO A 10 8.90 1.25 -21.83
C PRO A 10 9.14 1.94 -20.50
N ARG A 11 8.14 2.68 -20.02
CA ARG A 11 8.15 3.23 -18.66
C ARG A 11 8.15 2.01 -17.77
N SER A 12 9.33 1.51 -17.40
CA SER A 12 9.48 0.50 -16.36
C SER A 12 8.67 1.03 -15.19
N ALA A 13 7.57 0.36 -14.87
CA ALA A 13 6.69 0.78 -13.79
C ALA A 13 7.58 0.93 -12.54
N ILE A 14 7.57 2.12 -11.95
CA ILE A 14 8.31 2.36 -10.71
C ILE A 14 7.71 1.39 -9.70
N GLU A 15 8.52 0.51 -9.11
CA GLU A 15 8.08 -0.39 -8.03
C GLU A 15 8.71 0.09 -6.73
N LEU A 16 7.87 0.40 -5.74
CA LEU A 16 8.28 0.75 -4.40
C LEU A 16 8.01 -0.44 -3.48
N SER A 17 9.08 -1.15 -3.12
CA SER A 17 9.01 -2.32 -2.24
C SER A 17 9.11 -1.90 -0.77
N VAL A 18 8.14 -2.31 0.05
CA VAL A 18 8.15 -2.14 1.51
C VAL A 18 8.11 -3.50 2.16
N GLU A 19 9.10 -3.76 3.03
CA GLU A 19 9.22 -5.03 3.73
C GLU A 19 8.74 -4.91 5.18
N TYR A 20 7.74 -5.71 5.52
CA TYR A 20 7.23 -5.85 6.89
C TYR A 20 7.88 -7.05 7.57
N LYS A 21 8.89 -6.78 8.42
CA LYS A 21 9.58 -7.81 9.21
C LYS A 21 8.70 -8.47 10.28
N ARG A 22 7.65 -7.78 10.72
CA ARG A 22 6.71 -8.24 11.76
C ARG A 22 5.28 -8.10 11.26
N LEU A 23 4.53 -9.20 11.31
CA LEU A 23 3.13 -9.25 10.92
C LEU A 23 2.25 -8.28 11.73
N ASN A 24 2.47 -8.17 13.04
CA ASN A 24 1.71 -7.24 13.88
C ASN A 24 1.88 -5.77 13.45
N THR A 25 3.07 -5.39 12.96
CA THR A 25 3.30 -4.04 12.43
C THR A 25 2.52 -3.84 11.13
N PHE A 26 2.52 -4.84 10.26
CA PHE A 26 1.71 -4.82 9.05
C PHE A 26 0.21 -4.70 9.36
N PHE A 27 -0.33 -5.52 10.26
CA PHE A 27 -1.74 -5.49 10.64
C PHE A 27 -2.17 -4.15 11.24
N ALA A 28 -1.32 -3.53 12.06
CA ALA A 28 -1.59 -2.20 12.63
C ALA A 28 -1.61 -1.10 11.55
N ASP A 29 -0.65 -1.11 10.62
CA ASP A 29 -0.64 -0.18 9.49
C ASP A 29 -1.80 -0.41 8.53
N TYR A 30 -2.15 -1.69 8.32
CA TYR A 30 -3.20 -2.08 7.41
C TYR A 30 -4.55 -1.55 7.85
N THR A 31 -4.93 -1.84 9.09
CA THR A 31 -6.23 -1.44 9.67
C THR A 31 -6.36 0.07 9.85
N ARG A 32 -5.25 0.77 10.12
CA ARG A 32 -5.26 2.22 10.33
C ARG A 32 -5.42 2.99 9.03
N ASN A 33 -4.66 2.60 8.00
CA ASN A 33 -4.45 3.41 6.80
C ASN A 33 -4.71 2.60 5.51
N ILE A 34 -4.05 1.46 5.33
CA ILE A 34 -3.98 0.79 4.02
C ILE A 34 -5.37 0.30 3.57
N SER A 35 -6.15 -0.29 4.49
CA SER A 35 -7.52 -0.75 4.21
C SER A 35 -8.48 0.39 3.83
N LYS A 36 -8.13 1.63 4.17
CA LYS A 36 -8.93 2.83 3.85
C LYS A 36 -8.53 3.46 2.51
N GLY A 37 -7.63 2.82 1.76
CA GLY A 37 -7.25 3.25 0.41
C GLY A 37 -6.01 4.15 0.34
N GLY A 38 -5.17 4.22 1.38
CA GLY A 38 -3.93 4.98 1.29
C GLY A 38 -2.95 4.77 2.43
N THR A 39 -1.75 5.30 2.30
CA THR A 39 -0.74 5.27 3.37
C THR A 39 0.22 6.44 3.27
N PHE A 40 0.96 6.72 4.33
CA PHE A 40 2.04 7.71 4.33
C PHE A 40 3.38 6.98 4.42
N ILE A 41 4.29 7.28 3.48
CA ILE A 41 5.67 6.78 3.52
C ILE A 41 6.58 7.91 3.92
N ARG A 42 7.23 7.72 5.06
CA ARG A 42 8.34 8.56 5.51
C ARG A 42 9.55 8.32 4.63
N THR A 43 10.05 9.38 4.02
CA THR A 43 11.24 9.33 3.17
C THR A 43 11.77 10.75 2.98
N ASP A 44 13.09 10.89 2.98
CA ASP A 44 13.74 12.17 2.65
C ASP A 44 13.75 12.44 1.13
N ARG A 45 13.34 11.45 0.33
CA ARG A 45 13.30 11.50 -1.14
C ARG A 45 11.92 11.09 -1.63
N PRO A 46 10.87 11.92 -1.41
CA PRO A 46 9.53 11.62 -1.89
C PRO A 46 9.49 11.65 -3.42
N LEU A 47 8.63 10.82 -4.00
CA LEU A 47 8.29 10.91 -5.42
C LEU A 47 7.43 12.15 -5.68
N GLY A 48 7.45 12.65 -6.92
CA GLY A 48 6.68 13.83 -7.30
C GLY A 48 5.17 13.60 -7.19
N LEU A 49 4.41 14.67 -6.94
CA LEU A 49 2.95 14.65 -6.92
C LEU A 49 2.39 14.02 -8.21
N GLY A 50 1.39 13.14 -8.09
CA GLY A 50 0.77 12.46 -9.22
C GLY A 50 1.58 11.30 -9.81
N THR A 51 2.80 11.03 -9.31
CA THR A 51 3.58 9.87 -9.74
C THR A 51 2.81 8.58 -9.44
N GLU A 52 2.66 7.74 -10.46
CA GLU A 52 2.07 6.42 -10.36
C GLU A 52 3.15 5.35 -10.28
N PHE A 53 2.95 4.37 -9.40
CA PHE A 53 3.90 3.30 -9.14
C PHE A 53 3.20 2.06 -8.60
N ILE A 54 3.89 0.92 -8.63
CA ILE A 54 3.45 -0.31 -7.96
C ILE A 54 3.99 -0.28 -6.53
N PHE A 55 3.09 -0.34 -5.56
CA PHE A 55 3.42 -0.49 -4.16
C PHE A 55 3.45 -1.99 -3.81
N ALA A 56 4.65 -2.53 -3.60
CA ALA A 56 4.86 -3.94 -3.34
C ALA A 56 5.10 -4.20 -1.85
N LEU A 57 4.08 -4.73 -1.17
CA LEU A 57 4.11 -5.09 0.24
C LEU A 57 4.67 -6.50 0.42
N ARG A 58 5.92 -6.60 0.87
CA ARG A 58 6.57 -7.87 1.19
C ARG A 58 6.25 -8.23 2.64
N ILE A 59 5.43 -9.27 2.82
CA ILE A 59 4.93 -9.68 4.13
C ILE A 59 5.32 -11.14 4.35
N ARG A 60 5.87 -11.46 5.52
CA ARG A 60 6.16 -12.84 5.89
C ARG A 60 4.87 -13.66 5.89
N GLY A 61 4.86 -14.82 5.22
CA GLY A 61 3.68 -15.68 5.10
C GLY A 61 2.93 -15.55 3.78
N LEU A 62 3.30 -14.58 2.93
CA LEU A 62 2.90 -14.53 1.52
C LEU A 62 4.09 -14.94 0.64
N ASP A 63 3.85 -15.84 -0.31
CA ASP A 63 4.86 -16.28 -1.28
C ASP A 63 5.24 -15.16 -2.25
N GLU A 64 4.25 -14.33 -2.62
CA GLU A 64 4.45 -13.16 -3.47
C GLU A 64 4.09 -11.86 -2.75
N PRO A 65 4.78 -10.75 -3.06
CA PRO A 65 4.40 -9.44 -2.55
C PRO A 65 2.98 -9.07 -2.96
N LEU A 66 2.23 -8.51 -2.02
CA LEU A 66 0.95 -7.91 -2.34
C LEU A 66 1.21 -6.60 -3.10
N ARG A 67 0.84 -6.57 -4.38
CA ARG A 67 1.06 -5.43 -5.28
C ARG A 67 -0.21 -4.61 -5.43
N ILE A 68 -0.10 -3.32 -5.16
CA ILE A 68 -1.22 -2.37 -5.22
C ILE A 68 -0.75 -1.17 -6.04
N LYS A 69 -1.55 -0.68 -6.99
CA LYS A 69 -1.23 0.56 -7.70
C LYS A 69 -1.35 1.74 -6.74
N GLY A 70 -0.35 2.60 -6.72
CA GLY A 70 -0.32 3.80 -5.87
C GLY A 70 -0.11 5.06 -6.69
N ARG A 71 -0.72 6.17 -6.24
CA ARG A 71 -0.46 7.51 -6.75
C ARG A 71 -0.07 8.43 -5.60
N VAL A 72 0.96 9.24 -5.79
CA VAL A 72 1.32 10.29 -4.82
C VAL A 72 0.24 11.38 -4.80
N LYS A 73 -0.44 11.53 -3.66
CA LYS A 73 -1.53 12.51 -3.47
C LYS A 73 -1.06 13.81 -2.82
N TRP A 74 0.00 13.78 -2.04
CA TRP A 74 0.66 14.96 -1.46
C TRP A 74 2.08 14.60 -0.99
N VAL A 75 2.93 15.61 -0.83
CA VAL A 75 4.33 15.47 -0.43
C VAL A 75 4.62 16.41 0.74
N VAL A 76 5.40 15.94 1.72
CA VAL A 76 6.03 16.77 2.74
C VAL A 76 7.53 16.74 2.47
N PRO A 77 8.12 17.81 1.91
CA PRO A 77 9.54 17.85 1.63
C PRO A 77 10.35 18.00 2.94
N PRO A 78 11.60 17.50 2.99
CA PRO A 78 12.48 17.66 4.16
C PRO A 78 12.70 19.11 4.58
N GLU A 79 12.69 20.04 3.62
CA GLU A 79 12.86 21.47 3.92
C GLU A 79 11.71 22.03 4.78
N GLU A 80 10.52 21.43 4.72
CA GLU A 80 9.33 21.88 5.45
C GLU A 80 9.15 21.18 6.81
N THR A 81 10.07 20.29 7.19
CA THR A 81 10.01 19.55 8.46
C THR A 81 10.68 20.35 9.55
N THR A 82 9.98 21.41 9.98
CA THR A 82 10.47 22.34 11.02
C THR A 82 10.18 21.87 12.45
N THR A 83 9.34 20.85 12.61
CA THR A 83 8.98 20.27 13.91
C THR A 83 9.13 18.74 13.91
N PRO A 84 9.43 18.11 15.07
CA PRO A 84 9.54 16.65 15.18
C PRO A 84 8.27 15.88 14.78
N GLU A 85 7.11 16.55 14.84
CA GLU A 85 5.80 16.00 14.53
C GLU A 85 5.54 15.91 13.02
N ARG A 86 6.23 16.74 12.21
CA ARG A 86 6.07 16.78 10.76
C ARG A 86 7.24 16.08 10.11
N GLN A 87 7.04 14.83 9.71
CA GLN A 87 8.11 14.01 9.11
C GLN A 87 8.08 14.11 7.58
N PRO A 88 9.24 14.10 6.92
CA PRO A 88 9.31 14.16 5.46
C PRO A 88 8.76 12.88 4.87
N GLY A 89 8.12 12.99 3.72
CA GLY A 89 7.56 11.84 3.04
C GLY A 89 6.50 12.17 2.02
N MET A 90 5.70 11.16 1.69
CA MET A 90 4.63 11.28 0.71
C MET A 90 3.38 10.50 1.14
N GLY A 91 2.23 11.13 0.93
CA GLY A 91 0.92 10.49 1.05
C GLY A 91 0.55 9.80 -0.25
N ILE A 92 0.13 8.54 -0.15
CA ILE A 92 -0.17 7.66 -1.26
C ILE A 92 -1.65 7.32 -1.21
N GLU A 93 -2.31 7.43 -2.35
CA GLU A 93 -3.65 6.93 -2.58
C GLU A 93 -3.57 5.67 -3.45
N PHE A 94 -4.19 4.58 -2.99
CA PHE A 94 -4.26 3.35 -3.76
C PHE A 94 -5.29 3.47 -4.86
N GLN A 95 -4.92 2.96 -6.01
CA GLN A 95 -5.73 2.91 -7.21
C GLN A 95 -6.11 1.44 -7.45
N TRP A 96 -7.36 1.22 -7.83
CA TRP A 96 -7.89 -0.09 -8.16
C TRP A 96 -8.45 -0.02 -9.58
N ASP A 97 -8.12 -0.99 -10.42
CA ASP A 97 -8.67 -1.11 -11.76
C ASP A 97 -10.13 -1.58 -11.70
N SER A 98 -10.50 -2.33 -10.65
CA SER A 98 -11.86 -2.79 -10.40
C SER A 98 -12.14 -2.98 -8.91
N GLU A 99 -13.43 -3.07 -8.55
CA GLU A 99 -13.83 -3.47 -7.21
C GLU A 99 -13.40 -4.90 -6.88
N ASP A 100 -13.40 -5.80 -7.86
CA ASP A 100 -12.94 -7.19 -7.68
C ASP A 100 -11.45 -7.26 -7.30
N GLU A 101 -10.60 -6.41 -7.89
CA GLU A 101 -9.18 -6.32 -7.52
C GLU A 101 -9.00 -5.88 -6.06
N ARG A 102 -9.78 -4.87 -5.65
CA ARG A 102 -9.81 -4.38 -4.27
C ARG A 102 -10.23 -5.50 -3.31
N LEU A 103 -11.32 -6.18 -3.61
CA LEU A 103 -11.85 -7.27 -2.78
C LEU A 103 -10.89 -8.45 -2.71
N ALA A 104 -10.26 -8.84 -3.82
CA ALA A 104 -9.27 -9.91 -3.85
C ALA A 104 -8.06 -9.58 -2.95
N THR A 105 -7.59 -8.33 -2.99
CA THR A 105 -6.53 -7.84 -2.12
C THR A 105 -6.93 -7.89 -0.64
N GLU A 106 -8.13 -7.41 -0.31
CA GLU A 106 -8.66 -7.45 1.05
C GLU A 106 -8.78 -8.89 1.58
N GLN A 107 -9.23 -9.82 0.74
CA GLN A 107 -9.35 -11.24 1.09
C GLN A 107 -7.99 -11.90 1.36
N VAL A 108 -6.93 -11.52 0.62
CA VAL A 108 -5.56 -12.02 0.90
C VAL A 108 -5.13 -11.60 2.30
N VAL A 109 -5.33 -10.33 2.64
CA VAL A 109 -4.93 -9.80 3.95
C VAL A 109 -5.79 -10.39 5.07
N GLU A 110 -7.09 -10.55 4.85
CA GLU A 110 -8.01 -11.17 5.79
C GLU A 110 -7.63 -12.62 6.11
N ARG A 111 -7.36 -13.44 5.09
CA ARG A 111 -6.88 -14.82 5.30
C ARG A 111 -5.58 -14.86 6.10
N LEU A 112 -4.65 -13.95 5.82
CA LEU A 112 -3.40 -13.83 6.56
C LEU A 112 -3.63 -13.42 8.02
N MET A 113 -4.56 -12.49 8.29
CA MET A 113 -4.92 -12.11 9.67
C MET A 113 -5.56 -13.27 10.42
N THR A 114 -6.47 -14.00 9.77
CA THR A 114 -7.15 -15.15 10.36
C THR A 114 -6.17 -16.30 10.65
N SER A 115 -5.22 -16.58 9.75
CA SER A 115 -4.22 -17.64 9.97
C SER A 115 -3.26 -17.32 11.12
N GLU A 116 -2.90 -16.04 11.29
CA GLU A 116 -1.90 -15.62 12.27
C GLU A 116 -2.49 -15.26 13.64
N LEU A 117 -3.73 -14.75 13.70
CA LEU A 117 -4.36 -14.25 14.91
C LEU A 117 -5.62 -15.03 15.34
N GLY A 118 -6.16 -15.87 14.45
CA GLY A 118 -7.47 -16.50 14.63
C GLY A 118 -8.64 -15.57 14.27
N GLU A 119 -9.79 -16.19 13.97
CA GLU A 119 -10.99 -15.53 13.44
C GLU A 119 -11.49 -14.37 14.32
N VAL A 120 -11.52 -14.55 15.65
CA VAL A 120 -12.08 -13.56 16.57
C VAL A 120 -11.27 -12.27 16.59
N LEU A 121 -9.93 -12.37 16.59
CA LEU A 121 -9.06 -11.20 16.61
C LEU A 121 -9.00 -10.52 15.24
N ALA A 122 -8.98 -11.30 14.16
CA ALA A 122 -9.07 -10.78 12.80
C ALA A 122 -10.36 -9.96 12.60
N ALA A 123 -11.51 -10.48 13.03
CA ALA A 123 -12.81 -9.78 12.92
C ALA A 123 -12.80 -8.45 13.65
N ARG A 124 -12.31 -8.44 14.90
CA ARG A 124 -12.20 -7.23 15.71
C ARG A 124 -11.31 -6.17 15.08
N LEU A 125 -10.16 -6.57 14.53
CA LEU A 125 -9.22 -5.65 13.88
C LEU A 125 -9.76 -5.07 12.58
N LEU A 126 -10.54 -5.86 11.83
CA LEU A 126 -11.18 -5.43 10.58
C LEU A 126 -12.51 -4.69 10.81
N GLY A 127 -13.02 -4.66 12.05
CA GLY A 127 -14.34 -4.10 12.35
C GLY A 127 -15.51 -4.92 11.78
N LYS A 128 -15.29 -6.20 11.47
CA LYS A 128 -16.29 -7.13 10.91
C LYS A 128 -16.94 -7.97 12.02
N LYS A 129 -18.12 -8.54 11.76
CA LYS A 129 -18.68 -9.58 12.64
C LYS A 129 -17.93 -10.88 12.40
N VAL A 130 -17.80 -11.72 13.43
CA VAL A 130 -17.08 -13.01 13.32
C VAL A 130 -17.73 -13.91 12.26
N ASP A 131 -19.07 -13.87 12.15
CA ASP A 131 -19.84 -14.64 11.15
C ASP A 131 -19.52 -14.27 9.70
N ASP A 132 -18.94 -13.08 9.45
CA ASP A 132 -18.58 -12.60 8.10
C ASP A 132 -17.25 -13.19 7.59
N LEU A 133 -16.42 -13.75 8.49
CA LEU A 133 -15.11 -14.34 8.15
C LEU A 133 -15.15 -15.86 7.91
N ALA A 134 -16.25 -16.51 8.28
CA ALA A 134 -16.39 -17.97 8.27
C ALA A 134 -16.92 -18.53 6.93
N ARG A 135 -16.91 -17.74 5.86
CA ARG A 135 -17.39 -18.09 4.51
C ARG A 135 -16.27 -18.06 3.49
#